data_AF-A0A4R2NMU8-F1
#
_entry.id   AF-A0A4R2NMU8-F1
#
_cell.length_a   1.000
_cell.length_b   1.000
_cell.length_c   1.000
_cell.angle_alpha   90.00
_cell.angle_beta   90.00
_cell.angle_gamma   90.00
#
_symmetry.space_group_name_H-M   'P 1'
#
loop_
_entity.id
_entity.type
_entity.pdbx_description
1 polymer ?
#
loop_
_entity_poly.entity_id
_entity_poly.type
_entity_poly.pdbx_seq_one_letter_code
_entity_poly.pdbx_strand_id
1 'polypeptide(L)'
;MSKYISTLFIIIISTTTYSQINTFLNESRNDLIEIMTSHFEDVVCSYYSIESENSSLAIKKYVEDSSKTLKGFKNLERIITPKTIKLLNKSKIELKNYLWITKKQKQQKSKYLSYSELSPQVKEVLDSTTTRYYKNLESKDSELTINYYDEYGKNISINSNDDIADLITTFKELHGNGDSGLIATALVNLTNEDYKNKATKTFIAFELFYACLNSYVENE
;
A
#
# COMPACT_ATOMS: atom_id res chain seq x y z
N MET A 1 -7.32 -29.41 53.99
CA MET A 1 -8.08 -28.53 53.07
C MET A 1 -7.88 -27.10 53.53
N SER A 2 -7.39 -26.12 52.78
CA SER A 2 -7.10 -26.02 51.35
C SER A 2 -6.01 -24.94 51.16
N LYS A 3 -4.76 -25.35 50.90
CA LYS A 3 -3.72 -24.48 50.32
C LYS A 3 -3.63 -24.63 48.79
N TYR A 4 -4.61 -25.32 48.19
CA TYR A 4 -4.63 -25.69 46.77
C TYR A 4 -5.51 -24.79 45.89
N ILE A 5 -6.21 -23.80 46.46
CA ILE A 5 -7.13 -22.95 45.69
C ILE A 5 -6.46 -21.66 45.18
N SER A 6 -5.31 -21.24 45.75
CA SER A 6 -4.66 -19.99 45.31
C SER A 6 -3.69 -20.14 44.13
N THR A 7 -3.21 -21.35 43.82
CA THR A 7 -2.27 -21.58 42.71
C THR A 7 -2.94 -21.95 41.39
N LEU A 8 -4.25 -22.26 41.39
CA LEU A 8 -4.97 -22.61 40.17
C LEU A 8 -5.47 -21.38 39.38
N PHE A 9 -5.50 -20.20 39.99
CA PHE A 9 -6.03 -18.98 39.36
C PHE A 9 -4.98 -18.15 38.59
N ILE A 10 -3.70 -18.49 38.69
CA ILE A 10 -2.61 -17.76 38.01
C ILE A 10 -2.18 -18.47 36.70
N ILE A 11 -2.58 -19.72 36.48
CA ILE A 11 -2.22 -20.47 35.25
C ILE A 11 -3.28 -20.32 34.14
N ILE A 12 -4.48 -19.80 34.44
CA ILE A 12 -5.58 -19.67 33.46
C ILE A 12 -5.61 -18.28 32.78
N ILE A 13 -4.76 -17.33 33.18
CA ILE A 13 -4.72 -15.97 32.59
C ILE A 13 -3.53 -15.77 31.63
N SER A 14 -2.70 -16.80 31.41
CA SER A 14 -1.58 -16.73 30.45
C SER A 14 -1.82 -17.53 29.16
N THR A 15 -2.91 -18.29 29.04
CA THR A 15 -3.18 -19.12 27.85
C THR A 15 -4.18 -18.52 26.86
N THR A 16 -4.88 -17.43 27.21
CA THR A 16 -5.82 -16.77 26.28
C THR A 16 -5.23 -15.60 25.50
N THR A 17 -4.00 -15.15 25.80
CA THR A 17 -3.32 -14.12 24.99
C THR A 17 -2.26 -14.67 24.04
N TYR A 18 -1.94 -15.97 24.09
CA TYR A 18 -0.97 -16.59 23.18
C TYR A 18 -1.61 -17.30 21.98
N SER A 19 -2.92 -17.57 22.02
CA SER A 19 -3.64 -18.26 20.94
C SER A 19 -4.03 -17.35 19.75
N GLN A 20 -3.92 -16.03 19.89
CA GLN A 20 -4.22 -15.08 18.79
C GLN A 20 -2.98 -14.62 18.00
N ILE A 21 -1.78 -15.10 18.33
CA ILE A 21 -0.54 -14.64 17.67
C ILE A 21 -0.02 -15.62 16.62
N ASN A 22 -0.41 -16.90 16.67
CA ASN A 22 0.14 -17.94 15.79
C ASN A 22 -0.81 -18.51 14.71
N THR A 23 -2.02 -17.95 14.54
CA THR A 23 -2.91 -18.32 13.42
C THR A 23 -2.61 -17.59 12.12
N PHE A 24 -1.56 -16.75 12.08
CA PHE A 24 -1.21 -15.91 10.93
C PHE A 24 -0.22 -16.55 9.93
N LEU A 25 0.12 -17.83 10.09
CA LEU A 25 1.19 -18.50 9.33
C LEU A 25 0.71 -19.27 8.09
N ASN A 26 -0.53 -19.12 7.66
CA ASN A 26 -1.03 -19.78 6.44
C ASN A 26 -2.01 -18.92 5.63
N GLU A 27 -1.90 -17.60 5.76
CA GLU A 27 -2.63 -16.67 4.91
C GLU A 27 -1.96 -16.64 3.53
N SER A 28 -2.73 -16.93 2.48
CA SER A 28 -2.29 -16.71 1.11
C SER A 28 -1.92 -15.22 0.93
N ARG A 29 -1.05 -14.87 -0.02
CA ARG A 29 -0.68 -13.45 -0.28
C ARG A 29 -1.91 -12.54 -0.43
N ASN A 30 -3.00 -13.09 -0.98
CA ASN A 30 -4.27 -12.38 -1.17
C ASN A 30 -4.98 -12.11 0.15
N ASP A 31 -4.87 -13.01 1.13
CA ASP A 31 -5.51 -12.87 2.44
C ASP A 31 -4.93 -11.67 3.19
N LEU A 32 -3.60 -11.48 3.14
CA LEU A 32 -2.97 -10.33 3.78
C LEU A 32 -3.36 -8.99 3.12
N ILE A 33 -3.47 -8.96 1.79
CA ILE A 33 -3.96 -7.79 1.03
C ILE A 33 -5.40 -7.47 1.43
N GLU A 34 -6.24 -8.49 1.54
CA GLU A 34 -7.63 -8.36 1.95
C GLU A 34 -7.73 -7.83 3.39
N ILE A 35 -6.96 -8.39 4.32
CA ILE A 35 -6.92 -7.91 5.72
C ILE A 35 -6.50 -6.44 5.81
N MET A 36 -5.49 -6.03 5.02
CA MET A 36 -5.05 -4.64 4.98
C MET A 36 -6.12 -3.72 4.37
N THR A 37 -6.79 -4.16 3.31
CA THR A 37 -7.89 -3.41 2.68
C THR A 37 -9.06 -3.24 3.65
N SER A 38 -9.49 -4.31 4.31
CA SER A 38 -10.57 -4.27 5.32
C SER A 38 -10.18 -3.41 6.53
N HIS A 39 -8.94 -3.49 6.99
CA HIS A 39 -8.45 -2.63 8.08
C HIS A 39 -8.46 -1.14 7.67
N PHE A 40 -8.08 -0.82 6.43
CA PHE A 40 -8.20 0.53 5.90
C PHE A 40 -9.66 1.00 5.86
N GLU A 41 -10.58 0.15 5.38
CA GLU A 41 -12.02 0.43 5.38
C GLU A 41 -12.52 0.77 6.79
N ASP A 42 -12.20 -0.05 7.78
CA ASP A 42 -12.59 0.16 9.18
C ASP A 42 -12.05 1.49 9.74
N VAL A 43 -10.78 1.80 9.47
CA VAL A 43 -10.14 3.04 9.92
C VAL A 43 -10.83 4.27 9.32
N VAL A 44 -11.11 4.25 8.02
CA VAL A 44 -11.75 5.38 7.33
C VAL A 44 -13.22 5.53 7.75
N CYS A 45 -13.95 4.42 7.89
CA CYS A 45 -15.31 4.41 8.42
C CYS A 45 -15.35 5.05 9.81
N SER A 46 -14.47 4.59 10.71
CA SER A 46 -14.37 5.13 12.07
C SER A 46 -14.03 6.61 12.07
N TYR A 47 -13.09 7.06 11.24
CA TYR A 47 -12.67 8.46 11.17
C TYR A 47 -13.81 9.39 10.77
N TYR A 48 -14.64 8.97 9.81
CA TYR A 48 -15.77 9.75 9.33
C TYR A 48 -17.10 9.47 10.05
N SER A 49 -17.09 8.59 11.05
CA SER A 49 -18.31 8.14 11.74
C SER A 49 -19.37 7.59 10.77
N ILE A 50 -18.92 6.79 9.81
CA ILE A 50 -19.76 6.10 8.82
C ILE A 50 -19.77 4.61 9.17
N GLU A 51 -20.95 3.98 9.10
CA GLU A 51 -21.08 2.53 9.35
C GLU A 51 -20.36 1.70 8.28
N SER A 52 -19.83 0.54 8.66
CA SER A 52 -18.99 -0.29 7.79
C SER A 52 -19.71 -0.77 6.51
N GLU A 53 -21.02 -0.96 6.56
CA GLU A 53 -21.86 -1.27 5.39
C GLU A 53 -21.81 -0.16 4.32
N ASN A 54 -21.50 1.07 4.73
CA ASN A 54 -21.40 2.25 3.89
C ASN A 54 -19.93 2.65 3.62
N SER A 55 -18.99 1.70 3.71
CA SER A 55 -17.55 1.97 3.56
C SER A 55 -17.17 2.63 2.23
N SER A 56 -17.91 2.36 1.15
CA SER A 56 -17.71 3.03 -0.15
C SER A 56 -17.88 4.56 -0.05
N LEU A 57 -18.86 5.05 0.73
CA LEU A 57 -19.05 6.49 0.97
C LEU A 57 -17.90 7.06 1.80
N ALA A 58 -17.45 6.31 2.80
CA ALA A 58 -16.33 6.73 3.66
C ALA A 58 -15.02 6.84 2.85
N ILE A 59 -14.73 5.86 1.98
CA ILE A 59 -13.57 5.88 1.09
C ILE A 59 -13.68 7.03 0.09
N LYS A 60 -14.84 7.27 -0.50
CA LYS A 60 -15.03 8.42 -1.41
C LYS A 60 -14.72 9.73 -0.70
N LYS A 61 -15.25 9.92 0.50
CA LYS A 61 -14.96 11.11 1.33
C LYS A 61 -13.47 11.23 1.67
N TYR A 62 -12.82 10.10 1.97
CA TYR A 62 -11.37 10.04 2.19
C TYR A 62 -10.58 10.54 0.97
N VAL A 63 -10.94 10.09 -0.24
CA VAL A 63 -10.34 10.54 -1.51
C VAL A 63 -10.59 12.04 -1.75
N GLU A 64 -11.83 12.51 -1.56
CA GLU A 64 -12.18 13.92 -1.73
C GLU A 64 -11.44 14.85 -0.76
N ASP A 65 -11.18 14.40 0.46
CA ASP A 65 -10.43 15.19 1.44
C ASP A 65 -8.93 15.17 1.17
N SER A 66 -8.39 14.08 0.61
CA SER A 66 -6.98 14.03 0.22
C SER A 66 -6.68 14.82 -1.04
N SER A 67 -7.58 14.85 -2.03
CA SER A 67 -7.38 15.63 -3.25
C SER A 67 -7.23 17.13 -2.98
N LYS A 68 -7.83 17.63 -1.89
CA LYS A 68 -7.72 19.03 -1.44
C LYS A 68 -6.33 19.36 -0.85
N THR A 69 -5.43 18.40 -0.71
CA THR A 69 -4.11 18.57 -0.09
C THR A 69 -2.99 18.11 -1.02
N LEU A 70 -2.20 19.06 -1.52
CA LEU A 70 -1.11 18.81 -2.48
C LEU A 70 0.18 18.21 -1.88
N LYS A 71 0.19 17.82 -0.60
CA LYS A 71 1.39 17.34 0.11
C LYS A 71 1.10 16.13 1.01
N GLY A 72 0.24 15.21 0.55
CA GLY A 72 -0.20 14.08 1.35
C GLY A 72 -1.46 14.33 2.16
N PHE A 73 -1.83 13.33 2.97
CA PHE A 73 -3.05 13.33 3.75
C PHE A 73 -2.99 14.29 4.92
N LYS A 74 -3.96 15.22 5.00
CA LYS A 74 -4.23 15.94 6.24
C LYS A 74 -4.62 14.91 7.31
N ASN A 75 -4.02 15.04 8.49
CA ASN A 75 -4.36 14.25 9.66
C ASN A 75 -4.07 12.74 9.53
N LEU A 76 -3.08 12.34 8.74
CA LEU A 76 -2.68 10.93 8.65
C LEU A 76 -2.39 10.37 10.06
N GLU A 77 -1.77 11.17 10.92
CA GLU A 77 -1.51 10.86 12.33
C GLU A 77 -2.77 10.56 13.16
N ARG A 78 -3.94 11.06 12.75
CA ARG A 78 -5.22 10.82 13.45
C ARG A 78 -5.87 9.50 13.05
N ILE A 79 -5.46 8.91 11.93
CA ILE A 79 -5.98 7.63 11.42
C ILE A 79 -4.96 6.49 11.53
N ILE A 80 -3.69 6.80 11.77
CA ILE A 80 -2.66 5.80 12.06
C ILE A 80 -2.92 5.18 13.44
N THR A 81 -2.87 3.85 13.50
CA THR A 81 -2.93 3.08 14.74
C THR A 81 -1.72 2.14 14.84
N PRO A 82 -1.37 1.64 16.03
CA PRO A 82 -0.32 0.63 16.17
C PRO A 82 -0.56 -0.61 15.29
N LYS A 83 -1.83 -1.01 15.11
CA LYS A 83 -2.23 -2.09 14.20
C LYS A 83 -1.88 -1.76 12.74
N THR A 84 -2.08 -0.50 12.31
CA THR A 84 -1.74 -0.04 10.95
C THR A 84 -0.25 -0.21 10.67
N ILE A 85 0.61 0.25 11.59
CA ILE A 85 2.06 0.13 11.48
C ILE A 85 2.49 -1.34 11.46
N LYS A 86 1.91 -2.17 12.33
CA LYS A 86 2.17 -3.61 12.37
C LYS A 86 1.82 -4.29 11.04
N LEU A 87 0.66 -3.98 10.46
CA LEU A 87 0.24 -4.52 9.17
C LEU A 87 1.14 -4.07 8.03
N LEU A 88 1.53 -2.79 8.00
CA LEU A 88 2.49 -2.28 7.02
C LEU A 88 3.81 -3.04 7.10
N ASN A 89 4.39 -3.17 8.30
CA ASN A 89 5.66 -3.90 8.49
C ASN A 89 5.55 -5.38 8.12
N LYS A 90 4.46 -6.06 8.49
CA LYS A 90 4.20 -7.45 8.07
C LYS A 90 4.16 -7.53 6.53
N SER A 91 3.45 -6.62 5.88
CA SER A 91 3.33 -6.60 4.42
C SER A 91 4.67 -6.38 3.70
N LYS A 92 5.55 -5.52 4.24
CA LYS A 92 6.89 -5.29 3.67
C LYS A 92 7.75 -6.55 3.67
N ILE A 93 7.54 -7.42 4.66
CA ILE A 93 8.26 -8.70 4.78
C ILE A 93 7.60 -9.75 3.90
N GLU A 94 6.31 -10.01 4.09
CA GLU A 94 5.60 -11.14 3.47
C GLU A 94 5.27 -10.93 1.99
N LEU A 95 5.05 -9.68 1.57
CA LEU A 95 4.67 -9.32 0.20
C LEU A 95 5.80 -8.62 -0.55
N LYS A 96 7.04 -8.80 -0.10
CA LYS A 96 8.22 -8.23 -0.76
C LYS A 96 8.31 -8.71 -2.21
N ASN A 97 8.59 -7.80 -3.12
CA ASN A 97 8.60 -7.96 -4.58
C ASN A 97 7.25 -8.36 -5.20
N TYR A 98 6.25 -8.80 -4.44
CA TYR A 98 4.90 -9.04 -4.93
C TYR A 98 4.09 -7.73 -4.97
N LEU A 99 3.98 -7.09 -3.81
CA LEU A 99 3.32 -5.80 -3.62
C LEU A 99 4.34 -4.66 -3.56
N TRP A 100 5.45 -4.87 -2.86
CA TRP A 100 6.45 -3.84 -2.60
C TRP A 100 7.71 -4.04 -3.43
N ILE A 101 8.22 -2.98 -4.04
CA ILE A 101 9.56 -2.94 -4.66
C ILE A 101 10.33 -1.74 -4.14
N THR A 102 11.66 -1.81 -4.16
CA THR A 102 12.47 -0.62 -3.87
C THR A 102 12.34 0.40 -4.99
N LYS A 103 12.52 1.67 -4.67
CA LYS A 103 12.57 2.76 -5.66
C LYS A 103 13.64 2.51 -6.74
N LYS A 104 14.76 1.88 -6.39
CA LYS A 104 15.80 1.44 -7.33
C LYS A 104 15.25 0.40 -8.30
N GLN A 105 14.66 -0.68 -7.79
CA GLN A 105 14.06 -1.74 -8.62
C GLN A 105 12.98 -1.19 -9.55
N LYS A 106 12.13 -0.29 -9.05
CA LYS A 106 11.11 0.41 -9.85
C LYS A 106 11.72 1.19 -11.00
N GLN A 107 12.72 2.02 -10.72
CA GLN A 107 13.38 2.81 -11.76
C GLN A 107 14.14 1.94 -12.75
N GLN A 108 14.72 0.82 -12.31
CA GLN A 108 15.34 -0.15 -13.21
C GLN A 108 14.30 -0.81 -14.13
N LYS A 109 13.12 -1.21 -13.63
CA LYS A 109 12.06 -1.80 -14.45
C LYS A 109 11.48 -0.82 -15.46
N SER A 110 11.22 0.42 -15.04
CA SER A 110 10.78 1.51 -15.91
C SER A 110 11.80 1.81 -17.02
N LYS A 111 13.07 1.94 -16.66
CA LYS A 111 14.14 2.25 -17.61
C LYS A 111 14.52 1.05 -18.46
N TYR A 112 14.47 -0.18 -17.97
CA TYR A 112 14.75 -1.36 -18.79
C TYR A 112 13.78 -1.44 -19.97
N LEU A 113 12.49 -1.14 -19.74
CA LEU A 113 11.51 -0.99 -20.81
C LEU A 113 11.95 0.13 -21.78
N SER A 114 12.26 1.34 -21.30
CA SER A 114 12.68 2.44 -22.20
C SER A 114 14.02 2.21 -22.92
N TYR A 115 14.98 1.54 -22.28
CA TYR A 115 16.30 1.22 -22.84
C TYR A 115 16.21 0.06 -23.83
N SER A 116 15.33 -0.93 -23.61
CA SER A 116 15.15 -2.02 -24.56
C SER A 116 14.79 -1.53 -25.97
N GLU A 117 14.15 -0.37 -26.06
CA GLU A 117 13.73 0.31 -27.29
C GLU A 117 14.81 1.23 -27.90
N LEU A 118 15.91 1.52 -27.20
CA LEU A 118 16.99 2.39 -27.70
C LEU A 118 18.04 1.64 -28.53
N SER A 119 18.61 2.33 -29.52
CA SER A 119 19.68 1.79 -30.37
C SER A 119 20.99 1.57 -29.58
N PRO A 120 21.83 0.61 -30.00
CA PRO A 120 23.09 0.28 -29.29
C PRO A 120 24.03 1.48 -29.10
N GLN A 121 24.09 2.39 -30.07
CA GLN A 121 24.96 3.58 -30.04
C GLN A 121 24.51 4.62 -29.00
N VAL A 122 23.20 4.74 -28.74
CA VAL A 122 22.66 5.64 -27.72
C VAL A 122 22.88 5.08 -26.31
N LYS A 123 22.86 3.75 -26.16
CA LYS A 123 23.15 3.05 -24.90
C LYS A 123 24.59 3.30 -24.42
N GLU A 124 25.54 3.31 -25.35
CA GLU A 124 26.97 3.48 -25.06
C GLU A 124 27.32 4.88 -24.50
N VAL A 125 26.66 5.93 -25.01
CA VAL A 125 26.85 7.32 -24.55
C VAL A 125 26.23 7.57 -23.16
N LEU A 126 25.15 6.86 -22.82
CA LEU A 126 24.42 7.04 -21.56
C LEU A 126 25.16 6.44 -20.34
N ASP A 127 26.09 5.52 -20.54
CA ASP A 127 26.62 4.63 -19.49
C ASP A 127 27.39 5.36 -18.36
N SER A 128 28.09 6.45 -18.68
CA SER A 128 28.86 7.25 -17.71
C SER A 128 27.98 8.11 -16.77
N THR A 129 26.92 8.73 -17.30
CA THR A 129 25.93 9.50 -16.53
C THR A 129 25.03 8.56 -15.73
N THR A 130 24.73 7.41 -16.33
CA THR A 130 23.94 6.32 -15.75
C THR A 130 24.62 5.73 -14.52
N THR A 131 25.95 5.60 -14.52
CA THR A 131 26.71 5.12 -13.35
C THR A 131 26.61 6.05 -12.15
N ARG A 132 26.74 7.38 -12.34
CA ARG A 132 26.57 8.37 -11.25
C ARG A 132 25.13 8.38 -10.74
N TYR A 133 24.17 8.26 -11.64
CA TYR A 133 22.76 8.14 -11.32
C TYR A 133 22.46 6.88 -10.49
N TYR A 134 22.96 5.69 -10.87
CA TYR A 134 22.74 4.46 -10.11
C TYR A 134 23.40 4.50 -8.72
N LYS A 135 24.57 5.13 -8.56
CA LYS A 135 25.17 5.35 -7.24
C LYS A 135 24.31 6.24 -6.33
N ASN A 136 23.69 7.28 -6.87
CA ASN A 136 22.74 8.12 -6.12
C ASN A 136 21.42 7.40 -5.79
N LEU A 137 21.13 6.27 -6.44
CA LEU A 137 19.97 5.43 -6.11
C LEU A 137 20.28 4.40 -5.03
N GLU A 138 21.52 3.95 -4.93
CA GLU A 138 21.96 3.06 -3.85
C GLU A 138 21.81 3.70 -2.46
N SER A 139 21.97 5.02 -2.34
CA SER A 139 21.70 5.72 -1.09
C SER A 139 20.22 5.87 -0.74
N LYS A 140 19.30 5.52 -1.66
CA LYS A 140 17.83 5.61 -1.49
C LYS A 140 17.12 4.24 -1.55
N ASP A 141 17.86 3.14 -1.51
CA ASP A 141 17.36 1.78 -1.75
C ASP A 141 16.46 1.21 -0.61
N SER A 142 16.24 1.99 0.45
CA SER A 142 15.32 1.64 1.54
C SER A 142 13.86 2.01 1.25
N GLU A 143 13.59 2.95 0.34
CA GLU A 143 12.23 3.45 0.08
C GLU A 143 11.43 2.44 -0.74
N LEU A 144 10.42 1.84 -0.10
CA LEU A 144 9.50 0.89 -0.73
C LEU A 144 8.31 1.60 -1.38
N THR A 145 7.85 1.05 -2.49
CA THR A 145 6.73 1.57 -3.29
C THR A 145 5.98 0.42 -3.93
N ILE A 146 4.76 0.69 -4.41
CA ILE A 146 3.88 -0.33 -4.99
C ILE A 146 4.44 -0.85 -6.33
N ASN A 147 4.31 -2.15 -6.53
CA ASN A 147 4.79 -2.86 -7.71
C ASN A 147 3.67 -3.09 -8.74
N TYR A 148 3.50 -2.15 -9.67
CA TYR A 148 2.54 -2.29 -10.78
C TYR A 148 3.03 -3.19 -11.92
N TYR A 149 4.30 -3.59 -11.93
CA TYR A 149 4.90 -4.28 -13.07
C TYR A 149 4.62 -5.78 -13.06
N ASP A 150 4.36 -6.33 -11.88
CA ASP A 150 4.27 -7.78 -11.67
C ASP A 150 2.82 -8.22 -11.40
N GLU A 151 2.69 -9.39 -10.79
CA GLU A 151 1.45 -10.11 -10.58
C GLU A 151 0.39 -9.27 -9.85
N TYR A 152 0.77 -8.50 -8.83
CA TYR A 152 -0.16 -7.62 -8.13
C TYR A 152 -0.81 -6.59 -9.06
N GLY A 153 -0.01 -5.82 -9.79
CA GLY A 153 -0.49 -4.82 -10.75
C GLY A 153 -1.38 -5.41 -11.84
N LYS A 154 -1.05 -6.61 -12.34
CA LYS A 154 -1.90 -7.33 -13.31
C LYS A 154 -3.21 -7.78 -12.70
N ASN A 155 -3.17 -8.41 -11.53
CA ASN A 155 -4.36 -8.93 -10.87
C ASN A 155 -5.34 -7.82 -10.50
N ILE A 156 -4.85 -6.69 -9.99
CA ILE A 156 -5.73 -5.56 -9.65
C ILE A 156 -6.34 -4.92 -10.90
N SER A 157 -5.59 -4.79 -11.99
CA SER A 157 -6.10 -4.27 -13.27
C SER A 157 -7.14 -5.18 -13.93
N ILE A 158 -6.97 -6.51 -13.86
CA ILE A 158 -7.92 -7.47 -14.46
C ILE A 158 -9.27 -7.45 -13.74
N ASN A 159 -9.27 -7.17 -12.43
CA ASN A 159 -10.47 -7.21 -11.59
C ASN A 159 -11.07 -5.81 -11.33
N SER A 160 -10.53 -4.77 -11.96
CA SER A 160 -11.01 -3.40 -11.85
C SER A 160 -11.95 -3.01 -12.98
N ASN A 161 -12.66 -1.89 -12.82
CA ASN A 161 -13.33 -1.22 -13.93
C ASN A 161 -12.31 -0.57 -14.87
N ASP A 162 -12.79 -0.04 -16.00
CA ASP A 162 -11.98 0.60 -17.03
C ASP A 162 -11.22 1.81 -16.47
N ASP A 163 -11.88 2.68 -15.69
CA ASP A 163 -11.26 3.88 -15.12
C ASP A 163 -10.06 3.56 -14.20
N ILE A 164 -10.20 2.57 -13.31
CA ILE A 164 -9.12 2.15 -12.42
C ILE A 164 -8.02 1.42 -13.20
N ALA A 165 -8.37 0.60 -14.19
CA ALA A 165 -7.38 -0.06 -15.04
C ALA A 165 -6.51 0.97 -15.80
N ASP A 166 -7.13 2.02 -16.31
CA ASP A 166 -6.46 3.14 -16.97
C ASP A 166 -5.58 3.93 -15.99
N LEU A 167 -6.04 4.15 -14.75
CA LEU A 167 -5.22 4.76 -13.71
C LEU A 167 -3.98 3.91 -13.38
N ILE A 168 -4.14 2.61 -13.16
CA ILE A 168 -3.02 1.70 -12.87
C ILE A 168 -2.02 1.71 -14.04
N THR A 169 -2.51 1.70 -15.28
CA THR A 169 -1.69 1.79 -16.49
C THR A 169 -0.93 3.12 -16.55
N THR A 170 -1.62 4.22 -16.31
CA THR A 170 -1.02 5.56 -16.26
C THR A 170 0.06 5.65 -15.19
N PHE A 171 -0.18 5.14 -13.97
CA PHE A 171 0.82 5.18 -12.90
C PHE A 171 2.00 4.24 -13.16
N LYS A 172 1.77 3.10 -13.81
CA LYS A 172 2.84 2.23 -14.31
C LYS A 172 3.73 2.97 -15.31
N GLU A 173 3.14 3.71 -16.25
CA GLU A 173 3.86 4.46 -17.29
C GLU A 173 4.58 5.71 -16.76
N LEU A 174 3.93 6.48 -15.86
CA LEU A 174 4.52 7.64 -15.17
C LEU A 174 5.60 7.25 -14.15
N HIS A 175 6.03 5.99 -14.17
CA HIS A 175 7.02 5.41 -13.28
C HIS A 175 6.66 5.60 -11.82
N GLY A 176 5.36 5.63 -11.49
CA GLY A 176 4.78 5.78 -10.16
C GLY A 176 5.34 6.93 -9.30
N ASN A 177 5.80 8.03 -9.91
CA ASN A 177 6.14 9.27 -9.19
C ASN A 177 4.88 10.13 -8.93
N GLY A 178 3.73 9.48 -8.76
CA GLY A 178 2.50 10.19 -8.42
C GLY A 178 2.62 10.74 -7.01
N ASP A 179 2.52 12.06 -6.86
CA ASP A 179 2.18 12.62 -5.57
C ASP A 179 0.81 12.04 -5.17
N SER A 180 0.69 11.55 -3.94
CA SER A 180 -0.58 11.14 -3.35
C SER A 180 -1.74 12.11 -3.59
N GLY A 181 -1.48 13.43 -3.62
CA GLY A 181 -2.49 14.45 -3.95
C GLY A 181 -2.93 14.39 -5.42
N LEU A 182 -2.02 14.09 -6.35
CA LEU A 182 -2.35 13.87 -7.77
C LEU A 182 -3.15 12.58 -7.95
N ILE A 183 -2.78 11.51 -7.25
CA ILE A 183 -3.52 10.24 -7.25
C ILE A 183 -4.94 10.47 -6.75
N ALA A 184 -5.09 11.13 -5.60
CA ALA A 184 -6.40 11.43 -5.03
C ALA A 184 -7.25 12.29 -5.97
N THR A 185 -6.65 13.29 -6.62
CA THR A 185 -7.32 14.14 -7.61
C THR A 185 -7.89 13.34 -8.77
N ALA A 186 -7.13 12.38 -9.30
CA ALA A 186 -7.59 11.53 -10.41
C ALA A 186 -8.79 10.65 -10.00
N LEU A 187 -8.81 10.20 -8.74
CA LEU A 187 -9.85 9.32 -8.21
C LEU A 187 -11.17 10.06 -7.87
N VAL A 188 -11.18 11.39 -7.71
CA VAL A 188 -12.40 12.16 -7.37
C VAL A 188 -13.52 11.96 -8.41
N ASN A 189 -13.16 11.74 -9.67
CA ASN A 189 -14.12 11.64 -10.77
C ASN A 189 -14.80 10.26 -10.88
N LEU A 190 -14.40 9.29 -10.06
CA LEU A 190 -15.04 7.98 -10.03
C LEU A 190 -16.50 8.07 -9.57
N THR A 191 -17.34 7.23 -10.15
CA THR A 191 -18.75 7.13 -9.79
C THR A 191 -18.92 6.46 -8.43
N ASN A 192 -20.11 6.58 -7.82
CA ASN A 192 -20.40 5.91 -6.56
C ASN A 192 -20.34 4.37 -6.66
N GLU A 193 -20.63 3.80 -7.84
CA GLU A 193 -20.54 2.36 -8.06
C GLU A 193 -19.09 1.88 -8.12
N ASP A 194 -18.17 2.70 -8.65
CA ASP A 194 -16.75 2.37 -8.70
C ASP A 194 -16.18 2.19 -7.29
N TYR A 195 -16.58 3.02 -6.32
CA TYR A 195 -16.17 2.87 -4.92
C TYR A 195 -16.70 1.59 -4.23
N LYS A 196 -17.66 0.88 -4.83
CA LYS A 196 -18.10 -0.44 -4.34
C LYS A 196 -17.23 -1.57 -4.87
N ASN A 197 -16.50 -1.36 -5.97
CA ASN A 197 -15.64 -2.38 -6.57
C ASN A 197 -14.44 -2.71 -5.66
N LYS A 198 -14.18 -4.01 -5.43
CA LYS A 198 -13.11 -4.48 -4.54
C LYS A 198 -11.72 -4.01 -4.99
N ALA A 199 -11.42 -4.07 -6.30
CA ALA A 199 -10.13 -3.62 -6.83
C ALA A 199 -9.94 -2.10 -6.66
N THR A 200 -11.00 -1.31 -6.79
CA THR A 200 -10.98 0.14 -6.51
C THR A 200 -10.60 0.42 -5.06
N LYS A 201 -11.28 -0.24 -4.11
CA LYS A 201 -10.99 -0.09 -2.68
C LYS A 201 -9.56 -0.53 -2.34
N THR A 202 -9.12 -1.66 -2.88
CA THR A 202 -7.75 -2.16 -2.70
C THR A 202 -6.74 -1.16 -3.27
N PHE A 203 -6.94 -0.65 -4.49
CA PHE A 203 -6.04 0.34 -5.09
C PHE A 203 -5.93 1.57 -4.19
N ILE A 204 -7.05 2.13 -3.75
CA ILE A 204 -7.08 3.29 -2.85
C ILE A 204 -6.36 2.99 -1.53
N ALA A 205 -6.59 1.82 -0.91
CA ALA A 205 -5.93 1.44 0.33
C ALA A 205 -4.40 1.43 0.19
N PHE A 206 -3.88 0.86 -0.90
CA PHE A 206 -2.43 0.75 -1.08
C PHE A 206 -1.79 2.06 -1.54
N GLU A 207 -2.43 2.79 -2.45
CA GLU A 207 -1.88 4.03 -3.01
C GLU A 207 -2.02 5.23 -2.11
N LEU A 208 -3.20 5.44 -1.55
CA LEU A 208 -3.48 6.65 -0.80
C LEU A 208 -3.18 6.47 0.68
N PHE A 209 -3.34 5.27 1.23
CA PHE A 209 -3.12 5.05 2.64
C PHE A 209 -1.75 4.44 2.96
N TYR A 210 -1.47 3.22 2.50
CA TYR A 210 -0.24 2.53 2.89
C TYR A 210 1.03 3.08 2.26
N ALA A 211 1.01 3.54 1.00
CA ALA A 211 2.17 4.17 0.38
C ALA A 211 2.48 5.53 1.04
N CYS A 212 1.46 6.35 1.31
CA CYS A 212 1.62 7.60 2.08
C CYS A 212 2.20 7.35 3.47
N LEU A 213 1.65 6.36 4.19
CA LEU A 213 2.15 5.96 5.50
C LEU A 213 3.60 5.48 5.45
N ASN A 214 3.96 4.72 4.41
CA ASN A 214 5.33 4.28 4.20
C ASN A 214 6.29 5.47 4.13
N SER A 215 5.97 6.45 3.28
CA SER A 215 6.77 7.67 3.14
C SER A 215 6.77 8.51 4.41
N TYR A 216 5.67 8.57 5.15
CA TYR A 216 5.60 9.28 6.42
C TYR A 216 6.57 8.70 7.47
N VAL A 217 6.50 7.39 7.71
CA VAL A 217 7.32 6.69 8.72
C VAL A 217 8.82 6.70 8.38
N GLU A 218 9.18 6.74 7.10
CA GLU A 218 10.60 6.81 6.67
C GLU A 218 11.22 8.21 6.85
N ASN A 219 10.41 9.27 7.04
CA ASN A 219 10.88 10.65 7.20
C ASN A 219 10.76 11.19 8.64
N GLU A 220 10.29 10.39 9.60
CA GLU A 220 10.36 10.65 11.05
C GLU A 220 11.68 10.16 11.65
#